data_AF-A0A937TJ44-F1
#
_entry.id   AF-A0A937TJ44-F1
#
_cell.length_a   1.000
_cell.length_b   1.000
_cell.length_c   1.000
_cell.angle_alpha   90.00
_cell.angle_beta   90.00
_cell.angle_gamma   90.00
#
_symmetry.space_group_name_H-M   'P 1'
#
loop_
_entity.id
_entity.type
_entity.pdbx_description
1 polymer ?
#
loop_
_entity_poly.entity_id
_entity_poly.type
_entity_poly.pdbx_seq_one_letter_code
_entity_poly.pdbx_strand_id
1 'polypeptide(L)'
;MQWKSSMFGANSYNFDYDGANRLTTAESSGTGNYNTSYGYDLNGNLLTLSREGKLGGSSNYALIDELAYSYTGNQLSSVNDINDDDHQNNGFSDNGSFNTTEYTYDDNGNMITDLNKDMTITQYNYLNLPQQFNISNSDYNEISYLYSAGGEKLRKQT
;
A
#
# COMPACT_ATOMS: atom_id res chain seq x y z
N MET A 1 -19.13 -2.46 -11.57
CA MET A 1 -18.44 -2.42 -12.89
C MET A 1 -18.48 -3.81 -13.50
N GLN A 2 -18.68 -3.95 -14.82
CA GLN A 2 -18.63 -5.26 -15.50
C GLN A 2 -17.65 -5.21 -16.67
N TRP A 3 -16.88 -6.28 -16.86
CA TRP A 3 -16.01 -6.45 -18.03
C TRP A 3 -16.02 -7.91 -18.48
N LYS A 4 -15.52 -8.16 -19.70
CA LYS A 4 -15.47 -9.51 -20.27
C LYS A 4 -14.06 -9.81 -20.75
N SER A 5 -13.58 -11.01 -20.43
CA SER A 5 -12.32 -11.56 -20.94
C SER A 5 -12.63 -12.79 -21.81
N SER A 6 -11.84 -13.00 -22.87
CA SER A 6 -11.93 -14.20 -23.72
C SER A 6 -11.60 -15.49 -22.96
N MET A 7 -10.80 -15.42 -21.89
CA MET A 7 -10.41 -16.57 -21.07
C MET A 7 -11.32 -16.78 -19.85
N PHE A 8 -11.91 -15.72 -19.30
CA PHE A 8 -12.58 -15.76 -17.98
C PHE A 8 -14.06 -15.36 -17.99
N GLY A 9 -14.68 -15.20 -19.17
CA GLY A 9 -16.10 -14.85 -19.26
C GLY A 9 -16.41 -13.43 -18.75
N ALA A 10 -17.66 -13.21 -18.35
CA ALA A 10 -18.10 -11.95 -17.76
C ALA A 10 -17.69 -11.89 -16.28
N ASN A 11 -17.02 -10.82 -15.90
CA ASN A 11 -16.56 -10.55 -14.55
C ASN A 11 -17.14 -9.21 -14.10
N SER A 12 -17.33 -9.04 -12.80
CA SER A 12 -17.84 -7.80 -12.25
C SER A 12 -17.35 -7.55 -10.83
N TYR A 13 -17.38 -6.27 -10.46
CA TYR A 13 -17.22 -5.82 -9.09
C TYR A 13 -18.46 -5.05 -8.66
N ASN A 14 -18.94 -5.36 -7.47
CA ASN A 14 -19.89 -4.53 -6.73
C ASN A 14 -19.10 -3.65 -5.76
N PHE A 15 -19.46 -2.37 -5.66
CA PHE A 15 -18.77 -1.41 -4.80
C PHE A 15 -19.78 -0.76 -3.89
N ASP A 16 -19.53 -0.80 -2.58
CA ASP A 16 -20.30 -0.03 -1.60
C ASP A 16 -19.49 1.13 -1.07
N TYR A 17 -20.21 2.13 -0.57
CA TYR A 17 -19.63 3.35 -0.05
C TYR A 17 -20.31 3.72 1.27
N ASP A 18 -19.56 4.37 2.16
CA ASP A 18 -20.13 4.98 3.35
C ASP A 18 -20.84 6.31 3.05
N GLY A 19 -21.41 6.94 4.07
CA GLY A 19 -22.12 8.22 3.94
C GLY A 19 -21.24 9.40 3.52
N ALA A 20 -19.91 9.25 3.53
CA ALA A 20 -18.95 10.24 3.04
C ALA A 20 -18.46 9.93 1.60
N ASN A 21 -19.09 8.97 0.92
CA ASN A 21 -18.72 8.47 -0.41
C ASN A 21 -17.32 7.83 -0.46
N ARG A 22 -16.85 7.22 0.63
CA ARG A 22 -15.61 6.45 0.66
C ARG A 22 -15.90 4.98 0.43
N LEU A 23 -15.07 4.33 -0.39
CA LEU A 23 -15.24 2.92 -0.77
C LEU A 23 -15.12 2.02 0.45
N THR A 24 -16.17 1.28 0.82
CA THR A 24 -16.13 0.35 1.97
C THR A 24 -15.91 -1.09 1.56
N THR A 25 -16.39 -1.47 0.37
CA THR A 25 -16.26 -2.84 -0.16
C THR A 25 -16.04 -2.81 -1.67
N ALA A 26 -15.25 -3.76 -2.15
CA ALA A 26 -15.14 -4.12 -3.56
C ALA A 26 -15.29 -5.63 -3.66
N GLU A 27 -16.48 -6.10 -4.04
CA GLU A 27 -16.80 -7.53 -4.09
C GLU A 27 -16.68 -8.06 -5.51
N SER A 28 -15.75 -9.00 -5.70
CA SER A 28 -15.57 -9.71 -6.96
C SER A 28 -16.75 -10.67 -7.19
N SER A 29 -17.37 -10.59 -8.37
CA SER A 29 -18.52 -11.43 -8.68
C SER A 29 -18.13 -12.89 -8.83
N GLY A 30 -18.95 -13.79 -8.28
CA GLY A 30 -18.72 -15.23 -8.33
C GLY A 30 -18.23 -15.75 -7.00
N THR A 31 -16.95 -16.12 -6.91
CA THR A 31 -16.34 -16.86 -5.79
C THR A 31 -15.84 -15.98 -4.65
N GLY A 32 -15.81 -14.65 -4.78
CA GLY A 32 -15.29 -13.74 -3.76
C GLY A 32 -13.76 -13.71 -3.64
N ASN A 33 -13.06 -14.40 -4.55
CA ASN A 33 -11.61 -14.62 -4.56
C ASN A 33 -10.73 -13.36 -4.53
N TYR A 34 -11.31 -12.19 -4.81
CA TYR A 34 -10.62 -10.91 -4.85
C TYR A 34 -11.42 -9.82 -4.12
N ASN A 35 -12.23 -10.21 -3.13
CA ASN A 35 -12.95 -9.25 -2.32
C ASN A 35 -11.97 -8.36 -1.56
N THR A 36 -12.33 -7.08 -1.43
CA THR A 36 -11.61 -6.14 -0.58
C THR A 36 -12.60 -5.39 0.29
N SER A 37 -12.23 -5.16 1.55
CA SER A 37 -12.98 -4.33 2.48
C SER A 37 -12.07 -3.24 3.07
N TYR A 38 -12.67 -2.10 3.40
CA TYR A 38 -11.97 -0.92 3.88
C TYR A 38 -12.73 -0.32 5.08
N GLY A 39 -11.97 0.11 6.09
CA GLY A 39 -12.50 0.87 7.23
C GLY A 39 -11.74 2.17 7.35
N TYR A 40 -12.41 3.24 7.78
CA TYR A 40 -11.81 4.58 7.89
C TYR A 40 -12.13 5.23 9.23
N ASP A 41 -11.25 6.13 9.66
CA ASP A 41 -11.58 7.10 10.71
C ASP A 41 -12.50 8.20 10.17
N LEU A 42 -12.85 9.19 11.00
CA LEU A 42 -13.70 10.31 10.57
C LEU A 42 -12.98 11.34 9.68
N ASN A 43 -11.64 11.34 9.65
CA ASN A 43 -10.84 12.25 8.86
C ASN A 43 -10.53 11.70 7.45
N GLY A 44 -10.85 10.44 7.18
CA GLY A 44 -10.58 9.80 5.88
C GLY A 44 -9.33 8.93 5.87
N ASN A 45 -8.64 8.78 7.00
CA ASN A 45 -7.53 7.85 7.11
C ASN A 45 -8.07 6.43 7.13
N LEU A 46 -7.43 5.54 6.37
CA LEU A 46 -7.77 4.12 6.34
C LEU A 46 -7.37 3.51 7.70
N LEU A 47 -8.26 2.84 8.42
CA LEU A 47 -7.94 2.12 9.66
C LEU A 47 -7.72 0.64 9.43
N THR A 48 -8.45 0.06 8.48
CA THR A 48 -8.41 -1.38 8.20
C THR A 48 -8.51 -1.63 6.70
N LEU A 49 -7.83 -2.66 6.21
CA LEU A 49 -8.02 -3.19 4.86
C LEU A 49 -7.88 -4.70 4.90
N SER A 50 -8.88 -5.42 4.38
CA SER A 50 -8.80 -6.87 4.20
C SER A 50 -8.93 -7.22 2.72
N ARG A 51 -8.08 -8.13 2.23
CA ARG A 51 -8.07 -8.58 0.84
C ARG A 51 -8.03 -10.09 0.73
N GLU A 52 -8.93 -10.61 -0.06
CA GLU A 52 -8.86 -11.98 -0.59
C GLU A 52 -7.99 -11.99 -1.85
N GLY A 53 -7.26 -13.07 -2.06
CA GLY A 53 -6.36 -13.21 -3.19
C GLY A 53 -5.90 -14.63 -3.41
N LYS A 54 -5.10 -14.81 -4.47
CA LYS A 54 -4.58 -16.12 -4.85
C LYS A 54 -3.36 -16.46 -4.00
N LEU A 55 -3.35 -17.66 -3.40
CA LEU A 55 -2.19 -18.16 -2.68
C LEU A 55 -1.12 -18.66 -3.65
N GLY A 56 0.11 -18.17 -3.47
CA GLY A 56 1.29 -18.45 -4.27
C GLY A 56 1.52 -19.95 -4.45
N GLY A 57 1.85 -20.36 -5.68
CA GLY A 57 2.08 -21.77 -6.01
C GLY A 57 0.83 -22.68 -6.00
N SER A 58 -0.37 -22.16 -5.74
CA SER A 58 -1.61 -22.94 -5.68
C SER A 58 -2.69 -22.44 -6.64
N SER A 59 -3.79 -23.20 -6.76
CA SER A 59 -5.05 -22.75 -7.40
C SER A 59 -6.07 -22.19 -6.40
N ASN A 60 -5.69 -22.09 -5.13
CA ASN A 60 -6.58 -21.70 -4.05
C ASN A 60 -6.56 -20.19 -3.84
N TYR A 61 -7.64 -19.71 -3.22
CA TYR A 61 -7.84 -18.31 -2.86
C TYR A 61 -8.21 -18.25 -1.38
N ALA A 62 -7.68 -17.25 -0.69
CA ALA A 62 -7.93 -16.99 0.72
C ALA A 62 -7.57 -15.53 1.03
N LEU A 63 -7.72 -15.14 2.29
CA LEU A 63 -7.22 -13.88 2.82
C LEU A 63 -5.71 -13.81 2.55
N ILE A 64 -5.26 -12.69 2.01
CA ILE A 64 -3.83 -12.40 1.74
C ILE A 64 -3.37 -11.12 2.43
N ASP A 65 -4.29 -10.31 2.93
CA ASP A 65 -4.00 -9.13 3.75
C ASP A 65 -5.13 -8.91 4.77
N GLU A 66 -4.77 -8.61 6.00
CA GLU A 66 -5.64 -8.09 7.07
C GLU A 66 -4.94 -6.91 7.77
N LEU A 67 -4.82 -5.80 7.04
CA LEU A 67 -4.01 -4.66 7.44
C LEU A 67 -4.72 -3.79 8.46
N ALA A 68 -4.00 -3.42 9.52
CA ALA A 68 -4.36 -2.40 10.48
C ALA A 68 -3.38 -1.22 10.39
N TYR A 69 -3.94 -0.03 10.29
CA TYR A 69 -3.20 1.21 10.09
C TYR A 69 -3.26 2.06 11.37
N SER A 70 -2.11 2.62 11.75
CA SER A 70 -2.01 3.57 12.86
C SER A 70 -1.51 4.93 12.38
N TYR A 71 -1.93 6.00 13.07
CA TYR A 71 -1.61 7.37 12.68
C TYR A 71 -1.26 8.24 13.88
N THR A 72 -0.41 9.24 13.63
CA THR A 72 -0.29 10.44 14.47
C THR A 72 -0.87 11.61 13.70
N GLY A 73 -2.08 12.05 14.06
CA GLY A 73 -2.85 12.97 13.23
C GLY A 73 -3.22 12.32 11.89
N ASN A 74 -2.77 12.90 10.77
CA ASN A 74 -2.93 12.33 9.42
C ASN A 74 -1.64 11.73 8.86
N GLN A 75 -0.60 11.59 9.69
CA GLN A 75 0.65 10.93 9.30
C GLN A 75 0.56 9.46 9.68
N LEU A 76 0.66 8.59 8.68
CA LEU A 76 0.71 7.14 8.87
C LEU A 76 1.93 6.79 9.71
N SER A 77 1.77 6.05 10.80
CA SER A 77 2.85 5.62 11.69
C SER A 77 3.24 4.16 11.49
N SER A 78 2.27 3.27 11.26
CA SER A 78 2.53 1.85 11.00
C SER A 78 1.40 1.21 10.19
N VAL A 79 1.73 0.11 9.51
CA VAL A 79 0.80 -0.78 8.80
C VAL A 79 1.15 -2.20 9.16
N ASN A 80 0.30 -2.83 9.95
CA ASN A 80 0.51 -4.19 10.44
C ASN A 80 -0.45 -5.13 9.74
N ASP A 81 0.05 -6.20 9.12
CA ASP A 81 -0.77 -7.30 8.63
C ASP A 81 -1.12 -8.26 9.78
N ILE A 82 -2.36 -8.24 10.24
CA ILE A 82 -2.80 -9.06 11.36
C ILE A 82 -2.93 -10.50 10.87
N ASN A 83 -2.25 -11.43 11.54
CA ASN A 83 -2.21 -12.87 11.26
C ASN A 83 -1.28 -13.32 10.10
N ASP A 84 -0.51 -14.38 10.43
CA ASP A 84 0.12 -15.40 9.57
C ASP A 84 1.52 -15.16 8.94
N ASP A 85 2.26 -16.27 8.83
CA ASP A 85 3.48 -16.45 8.03
C ASP A 85 3.15 -16.65 6.53
N ASP A 86 1.93 -17.10 6.17
CA ASP A 86 1.51 -17.29 4.76
C ASP A 86 0.97 -16.01 4.08
N HIS A 87 0.43 -15.01 4.80
CA HIS A 87 -0.03 -13.74 4.21
C HIS A 87 1.14 -12.90 3.69
N GLN A 88 2.24 -12.84 4.44
CA GLN A 88 3.44 -12.04 4.13
C GLN A 88 4.02 -12.31 2.73
N ASN A 89 3.82 -13.52 2.20
CA ASN A 89 4.35 -13.94 0.90
C ASN A 89 3.39 -13.73 -0.27
N ASN A 90 2.11 -13.43 0.01
CA ASN A 90 1.04 -13.35 -0.99
C ASN A 90 0.42 -11.95 -1.10
N GLY A 91 0.53 -11.13 -0.05
CA GLY A 91 0.01 -9.76 0.03
C GLY A 91 1.08 -8.75 0.47
N PHE A 92 0.70 -7.87 1.40
CA PHE A 92 1.61 -6.96 2.09
C PHE A 92 2.63 -7.74 2.92
N SER A 93 3.82 -7.17 3.07
CA SER A 93 4.88 -7.75 3.90
C SER A 93 5.44 -6.66 4.79
N ASP A 94 5.50 -6.95 6.08
CA ASP A 94 6.10 -6.13 7.14
C ASP A 94 7.59 -6.46 7.35
N ASN A 95 8.20 -7.20 6.40
CA ASN A 95 9.54 -7.79 6.56
C ASN A 95 9.67 -8.65 7.85
N GLY A 96 8.57 -9.17 8.39
CA GLY A 96 8.51 -9.95 9.62
C GLY A 96 8.69 -9.12 10.91
N SER A 97 8.46 -7.81 10.88
CA SER A 97 8.61 -6.94 12.05
C SER A 97 7.48 -5.91 12.23
N PHE A 98 6.50 -6.28 13.05
CA PHE A 98 5.47 -5.37 13.56
C PHE A 98 6.05 -4.31 14.50
N ASN A 99 6.23 -3.08 14.00
CA ASN A 99 6.71 -1.97 14.82
C ASN A 99 5.58 -0.95 15.09
N THR A 100 5.70 -0.24 16.21
CA THR A 100 4.76 0.85 16.53
C THR A 100 5.02 2.11 15.69
N THR A 101 6.18 2.20 15.05
CA THR A 101 6.55 3.28 14.14
C THR A 101 7.45 2.71 13.05
N GLU A 102 6.91 2.67 11.83
CA GLU A 102 7.53 2.17 10.61
C GLU A 102 7.71 3.29 9.57
N TYR A 103 6.82 4.27 9.65
CA TYR A 103 6.82 5.45 8.82
C TYR A 103 7.20 6.66 9.67
N THR A 104 8.24 7.38 9.28
CA THR A 104 8.68 8.60 9.96
C THR A 104 8.71 9.78 9.00
N TYR A 105 8.74 11.00 9.53
CA TYR A 105 8.62 12.23 8.75
C TYR A 105 9.58 13.30 9.25
N ASP A 106 9.98 14.21 8.36
CA ASP A 106 10.67 15.44 8.73
C ASP A 106 9.69 16.49 9.32
N ASP A 107 10.23 17.60 9.81
CA ASP A 107 9.43 18.69 10.39
C ASP A 107 8.49 19.38 9.38
N ASN A 108 8.74 19.20 8.06
CA ASN A 108 7.87 19.70 7.00
C ASN A 108 6.75 18.70 6.65
N GLY A 109 6.74 17.52 7.28
CA GLY A 109 5.77 16.46 7.05
C GLY A 109 6.10 15.54 5.87
N ASN A 110 7.33 15.58 5.35
CA ASN A 110 7.77 14.68 4.30
C ASN A 110 8.25 13.34 4.88
N MET A 111 7.87 12.21 4.29
CA MET A 111 8.27 10.89 4.76
C MET A 111 9.80 10.70 4.68
N ILE A 112 10.46 10.26 5.76
CA ILE A 112 11.90 9.94 5.75
C ILE A 112 12.11 8.43 5.66
N THR A 113 11.24 7.62 6.27
CA THR A 113 11.42 6.16 6.30
C THR A 113 10.13 5.42 5.98
N ASP A 114 10.28 4.26 5.37
CA ASP A 114 9.28 3.19 5.28
C ASP A 114 10.00 1.88 5.58
N LEU A 115 9.87 1.38 6.81
CA LEU A 115 10.54 0.15 7.26
C LEU A 115 9.99 -1.10 6.55
N ASN A 116 8.73 -1.11 6.14
CA ASN A 116 8.10 -2.22 5.41
C ASN A 116 8.65 -2.37 3.98
N LYS A 117 9.41 -1.37 3.52
CA LYS A 117 10.10 -1.38 2.22
C LYS A 117 11.62 -1.33 2.36
N ASP A 118 12.17 -1.39 3.57
CA ASP A 118 13.58 -1.10 3.84
C ASP A 118 14.05 0.19 3.16
N MET A 119 13.19 1.21 3.18
CA MET A 119 13.38 2.45 2.43
C MET A 119 13.73 3.60 3.36
N THR A 120 14.72 4.40 2.94
CA THR A 120 15.07 5.67 3.59
C THR A 120 15.27 6.76 2.54
N ILE A 121 14.53 7.87 2.66
CA ILE A 121 14.70 9.06 1.85
C ILE A 121 15.83 9.90 2.46
N THR A 122 16.90 10.08 1.69
CA THR A 122 18.11 10.76 2.14
C THR A 122 18.14 12.22 1.74
N GLN A 123 17.45 12.59 0.66
CA GLN A 123 17.38 13.98 0.21
C GLN A 123 16.00 14.33 -0.33
N TYR A 124 15.55 15.52 0.08
CA TYR A 124 14.45 16.26 -0.51
C TYR A 124 15.00 17.50 -1.21
N ASN A 125 14.41 17.86 -2.34
CA ASN A 125 14.75 19.12 -3.00
C ASN A 125 14.01 20.32 -2.34
N TYR A 126 14.31 21.53 -2.80
CA TYR A 126 13.68 22.77 -2.28
C TYR A 126 12.15 22.85 -2.46
N LEU A 127 11.54 21.95 -3.23
CA LEU A 127 10.08 21.83 -3.39
C LEU A 127 9.49 20.71 -2.52
N ASN A 128 10.26 20.16 -1.58
CA ASN A 128 9.89 19.01 -0.76
C ASN A 128 9.55 17.75 -1.58
N LEU A 129 10.17 17.60 -2.76
CA LEU A 129 10.05 16.39 -3.57
C LEU A 129 11.19 15.40 -3.26
N PRO A 130 10.93 14.09 -3.13
CA PRO A 130 11.97 13.10 -2.89
C PRO A 130 13.02 13.13 -4.00
N GLN A 131 14.26 13.44 -3.68
CA GLN A 131 15.35 13.57 -4.66
C GLN A 131 16.26 12.35 -4.67
N GLN A 132 16.53 11.77 -3.49
CA GLN A 132 17.40 10.61 -3.34
C GLN A 132 16.88 9.74 -2.20
N PHE A 133 16.89 8.43 -2.40
CA PHE A 133 16.46 7.45 -1.41
C PHE A 133 17.04 6.07 -1.69
N ASN A 134 17.16 5.26 -0.65
CA ASN A 134 17.75 3.93 -0.69
C ASN A 134 16.68 2.89 -0.39
N ILE A 135 16.78 1.72 -1.01
CA ILE A 135 15.94 0.54 -0.74
C ILE A 135 16.87 -0.65 -0.53
N SER A 136 17.14 -0.99 0.73
CA SER A 136 18.21 -1.95 1.07
C SER A 136 17.90 -3.39 0.70
N ASN A 137 16.63 -3.74 0.50
CA ASN A 137 16.19 -5.07 0.08
C ASN A 137 16.03 -5.21 -1.44
N SER A 138 16.58 -4.28 -2.23
CA SER A 138 16.48 -4.29 -3.69
C SER A 138 17.84 -4.34 -4.36
N ASP A 139 17.86 -4.66 -5.66
CA ASP A 139 19.08 -4.59 -6.49
C ASP A 139 19.63 -3.15 -6.62
N TYR A 140 18.84 -2.14 -6.21
CA TYR A 140 19.15 -0.73 -6.32
C TYR A 140 19.42 -0.13 -4.94
N ASN A 141 20.70 0.03 -4.61
CA ASN A 141 21.10 0.60 -3.33
C ASN A 141 20.72 2.09 -3.19
N GLU A 142 20.57 2.80 -4.30
CA GLU A 142 20.19 4.21 -4.34
C GLU A 142 19.36 4.52 -5.58
N ILE A 143 18.29 5.27 -5.39
CA ILE A 143 17.43 5.78 -6.45
C ILE A 143 17.46 7.30 -6.36
N SER A 144 17.70 7.96 -7.49
CA SER A 144 17.64 9.42 -7.57
C SER A 144 16.71 9.92 -8.66
N TYR A 145 16.07 11.05 -8.38
CA TYR A 145 15.13 11.72 -9.27
C TYR A 145 15.65 13.11 -9.65
N LEU A 146 15.54 13.44 -10.94
CA LEU A 146 15.74 14.78 -11.45
C LEU A 146 14.39 15.40 -11.76
N TYR A 147 14.18 16.62 -11.28
CA TYR A 147 12.96 17.39 -11.50
C TYR A 147 13.22 18.65 -12.32
N SER A 148 12.19 19.11 -13.04
CA SER A 148 12.15 20.47 -13.56
C SER A 148 11.98 21.46 -12.42
N ALA A 149 12.24 22.75 -12.68
CA ALA A 149 11.98 23.81 -11.71
C ALA A 149 10.49 23.94 -11.33
N GLY A 150 9.57 23.40 -12.15
CA GLY A 150 8.14 23.32 -11.86
C GLY A 150 7.71 22.08 -11.08
N GLY A 151 8.65 21.20 -10.70
CA GLY A 151 8.37 19.98 -9.93
C GLY A 151 8.01 18.75 -10.77
N GLU A 152 8.14 18.80 -12.09
CA GLU A 152 7.89 17.64 -12.96
C GLU A 152 9.08 16.69 -12.91
N LYS A 153 8.84 15.38 -12.68
CA LYS A 153 9.91 14.39 -12.71
C LYS A 153 10.40 14.16 -14.14
N LEU A 154 11.66 14.49 -14.41
CA LEU A 154 12.29 14.35 -15.73
C LEU A 154 13.05 13.04 -15.90
N ARG A 155 13.64 12.51 -14.81
CA ARG A 155 14.46 11.30 -14.86
C ARG A 155 14.43 10.52 -13.56
N LYS A 156 14.53 9.19 -13.67
CA LYS A 156 14.87 8.25 -12.61
C LYS A 156 16.23 7.61 -12.92
N GLN A 157 17.10 7.53 -11.92
CA GLN A 157 18.37 6.81 -11.97
C GLN A 157 18.43 5.82 -10.81
N THR A 158 19.10 4.70 -11.03
CA THR A 158 19.21 3.55 -10.13
C THR A 158 20.56 2.88 -10.31
#